data_AF-A0A0P1B3Q6-F1
#
_entry.id   AF-A0A0P1B3Q6-F1
#
_cell.length_a   1.000
_cell.length_b   1.000
_cell.length_c   1.000
_cell.angle_alpha   90.00
_cell.angle_beta   90.00
_cell.angle_gamma   90.00
#
_symmetry.space_group_name_H-M   'P 1'
#
loop_
_entity.id
_entity.type
_entity.pdbx_description
1 polymer ?
#
loop_
_entity_poly.entity_id
_entity_poly.type
_entity_poly.pdbx_seq_one_letter_code
_entity_poly.pdbx_strand_id
1 'polypeptide(L)'
;MVDVGALSSDHDRACEAFYQLYGGQVDYGEVHSHEAKHNRFGDTFENPMHSTWSASNPIHLVGHSFGGTTAIELYQLLCSDFFGVGSDSRWVVSLVSIASPLSGSTVSHLFGLHDLHMVPYSPGHFIGSALGVWFKLHTDWSLLRHVFDFRMPQWRCVNTFREILSPTGRINGTNDLAVYNILPRERMRRNAQLIDMDKIFLVSVATSSHVTMPRVEVFLTILVVVCAINCALMHTETSTLSISALCASFFILWRRLRALDYASIPSLYCLLLIMRRHVRTLHMIFDGFDRELWGDNDGAVNLYSMLQPWASDSDTESTTSNSSHSSLTVDLATTSSPKKDMQQNVSNDPQDLDPLDSANLSKLRRGHWYVHRVEKNHLAGTHFDSDSPKLFQRLFPVLAHFETARTF
;
A
#
# COMPACT_ATOMS: atom_id res chain seq x y z
N MET A 1 -7.28 -9.75 -12.09
CA MET A 1 -6.39 -9.54 -10.93
C MET A 1 -5.04 -10.05 -11.33
N VAL A 2 -4.02 -9.20 -11.28
CA VAL A 2 -2.63 -9.60 -11.58
C VAL A 2 -1.96 -10.02 -10.28
N ASP A 3 -1.05 -10.98 -10.38
CA ASP A 3 -0.27 -11.47 -9.25
C ASP A 3 1.22 -11.14 -9.47
N VAL A 4 1.76 -10.27 -8.64
CA VAL A 4 3.13 -9.75 -8.78
C VAL A 4 3.97 -10.09 -7.56
N GLY A 5 5.29 -9.94 -7.67
CA GLY A 5 6.25 -10.30 -6.65
C GLY A 5 5.95 -9.64 -5.30
N ALA A 6 5.89 -10.45 -4.24
CA ALA A 6 5.44 -10.01 -2.92
C ALA A 6 6.39 -8.99 -2.28
N LEU A 7 7.68 -9.04 -2.63
CA LEU A 7 8.72 -8.12 -2.13
C LEU A 7 9.51 -7.44 -3.27
N SER A 8 9.19 -7.72 -4.54
CA SER A 8 9.75 -7.06 -5.71
C SER A 8 9.57 -5.54 -5.63
N SER A 9 10.41 -4.78 -6.33
CA SER A 9 10.26 -3.33 -6.44
C SER A 9 8.98 -2.91 -7.18
N ASP A 10 8.61 -1.62 -7.10
CA ASP A 10 7.55 -1.04 -7.90
C ASP A 10 7.77 -1.31 -9.40
N HIS A 11 9.02 -1.18 -9.88
CA HIS A 11 9.43 -1.39 -11.27
C HIS A 11 9.21 -2.84 -11.69
N ASP A 12 9.75 -3.78 -10.93
CA ASP A 12 9.62 -5.21 -11.23
C ASP A 12 8.16 -5.65 -11.27
N ARG A 13 7.37 -5.21 -10.28
CA ARG A 13 5.94 -5.53 -10.21
C ARG A 13 5.17 -4.89 -11.36
N ALA A 14 5.56 -3.71 -11.82
CA ALA A 14 4.95 -3.07 -12.98
C ALA A 14 5.25 -3.84 -14.27
N CYS A 15 6.49 -4.29 -14.48
CA CYS A 15 6.86 -5.18 -15.59
C CYS A 15 6.06 -6.49 -15.55
N GLU A 16 6.00 -7.15 -14.39
CA GLU A 16 5.23 -8.38 -14.19
C GLU A 16 3.73 -8.19 -14.45
N ALA A 17 3.15 -7.07 -14.01
CA ALA A 17 1.75 -6.73 -14.26
C ALA A 17 1.50 -6.48 -15.76
N PHE A 18 2.39 -5.76 -16.44
CA PHE A 18 2.29 -5.50 -17.87
C PHE A 18 2.23 -6.81 -18.66
N TYR A 19 3.19 -7.71 -18.47
CA TYR A 19 3.27 -8.95 -19.25
C TYR A 19 2.19 -9.97 -18.88
N GLN A 20 1.58 -9.91 -17.68
CA GLN A 20 0.36 -10.68 -17.40
C GLN A 20 -0.83 -10.20 -18.24
N LEU A 21 -0.99 -8.88 -18.40
CA LEU A 21 -2.09 -8.30 -19.17
C LEU A 21 -1.86 -8.47 -20.68
N TYR A 22 -0.67 -8.08 -21.13
CA TYR A 22 -0.30 -8.00 -22.54
C TYR A 22 0.16 -9.34 -23.14
N GLY A 23 0.69 -10.24 -22.29
CA GLY A 23 1.30 -11.51 -22.71
C GLY A 23 2.78 -11.34 -23.10
N GLY A 24 3.51 -12.44 -23.12
CA GLY A 24 4.94 -12.49 -23.44
C GLY A 24 5.82 -12.81 -22.23
N GLN A 25 7.14 -12.77 -22.44
CA GLN A 25 8.12 -12.97 -21.37
C GLN A 25 8.38 -11.65 -20.65
N VAL A 26 8.33 -11.66 -19.32
CA VAL A 26 8.67 -10.49 -18.51
C VAL A 26 10.09 -10.02 -18.85
N ASP A 27 10.22 -8.78 -19.31
CA ASP A 27 11.49 -8.07 -19.47
C ASP A 27 11.53 -6.91 -18.47
N TYR A 28 12.40 -7.02 -17.48
CA TYR A 28 12.64 -6.00 -16.46
C TYR A 28 13.49 -4.83 -17.00
N GLY A 29 14.00 -4.94 -18.23
CA GLY A 29 14.88 -3.96 -18.86
C GLY A 29 16.35 -4.22 -18.59
N GLU A 30 17.18 -4.04 -19.61
CA GLU A 30 18.62 -4.34 -19.54
C GLU A 30 19.36 -3.47 -18.52
N VAL A 31 19.16 -2.15 -18.57
CA VAL A 31 19.82 -1.19 -17.67
C VAL A 31 19.41 -1.45 -16.23
N HIS A 32 18.11 -1.54 -15.98
CA HIS A 32 17.55 -1.79 -14.64
C HIS A 32 18.10 -3.09 -14.04
N SER A 33 18.03 -4.19 -14.79
CA SER A 33 18.47 -5.50 -14.30
C SER A 33 19.97 -5.56 -14.05
N HIS A 34 20.76 -4.84 -14.84
CA HIS A 34 22.19 -4.70 -14.61
C HIS A 34 22.50 -3.91 -13.32
N GLU A 35 21.81 -2.79 -13.08
CA GLU A 35 21.96 -1.96 -11.88
C GLU A 35 21.52 -2.71 -10.61
N ALA A 36 20.37 -3.38 -10.67
CA ALA A 36 19.80 -4.18 -9.59
C ALA A 36 20.48 -5.55 -9.41
N LYS A 37 21.27 -5.99 -10.40
CA LYS A 37 22.05 -7.25 -10.43
C LYS A 37 21.19 -8.52 -10.37
N HIS A 38 19.99 -8.49 -10.94
CA HIS A 38 19.12 -9.66 -11.10
C HIS A 38 18.99 -10.06 -12.57
N ASN A 39 18.27 -11.15 -12.87
CA ASN A 39 18.02 -11.57 -14.24
C ASN A 39 17.15 -10.56 -14.98
N ARG A 40 17.45 -10.28 -16.26
CA ARG A 40 16.62 -9.42 -17.11
C ARG A 40 15.24 -10.00 -17.43
N PHE A 41 15.16 -11.31 -17.58
CA PHE A 41 13.93 -11.98 -17.98
C PHE A 41 13.32 -12.77 -16.83
N GLY A 42 12.01 -12.63 -16.66
CA GLY A 42 11.20 -13.34 -15.68
C GLY A 42 10.40 -14.50 -16.28
N ASP A 43 9.22 -14.74 -15.72
CA ASP A 43 8.30 -15.78 -16.21
C ASP A 43 7.65 -15.37 -17.55
N THR A 44 7.09 -16.34 -18.28
CA THR A 44 6.42 -16.13 -19.58
C THR A 44 4.92 -16.35 -19.46
N PHE A 45 4.14 -15.39 -19.93
CA PHE A 45 2.68 -15.43 -19.96
C PHE A 45 2.18 -15.65 -21.39
N GLU A 46 1.91 -16.91 -21.74
CA GLU A 46 1.41 -17.27 -23.08
C GLU A 46 -0.03 -16.81 -23.33
N ASN A 47 -0.82 -16.71 -22.26
CA ASN A 47 -2.23 -16.33 -22.32
C ASN A 47 -2.40 -14.93 -21.71
N PRO A 48 -2.45 -13.86 -22.53
CA PRO A 48 -2.67 -12.51 -22.03
C PRO A 48 -4.05 -12.37 -21.38
N MET A 49 -4.12 -11.71 -20.22
CA MET A 49 -5.39 -11.44 -19.57
C MET A 49 -6.24 -10.39 -20.31
N HIS A 50 -5.60 -9.53 -21.12
CA HIS A 50 -6.26 -8.54 -21.97
C HIS A 50 -5.52 -8.37 -23.31
N SER A 51 -5.71 -9.33 -24.22
CA SER A 51 -5.03 -9.40 -25.52
C SER A 51 -5.23 -8.18 -26.46
N THR A 52 -6.28 -7.39 -26.24
CA THR A 52 -6.61 -6.20 -27.04
C THR A 52 -6.26 -4.88 -26.35
N TRP A 53 -5.56 -4.94 -25.21
CA TRP A 53 -5.18 -3.76 -24.43
C TRP A 53 -4.37 -2.78 -25.28
N SER A 54 -4.84 -1.53 -25.32
CA SER A 54 -4.27 -0.47 -26.14
C SER A 54 -4.87 0.88 -25.74
N ALA A 55 -4.46 1.97 -26.39
CA ALA A 55 -5.15 3.25 -26.27
C ALA A 55 -6.64 3.18 -26.66
N SER A 56 -7.06 2.27 -27.55
CA SER A 56 -8.48 2.13 -27.90
C SER A 56 -9.26 1.31 -26.87
N ASN A 57 -8.60 0.38 -26.18
CA ASN A 57 -9.17 -0.46 -25.13
C ASN A 57 -8.35 -0.27 -23.83
N PRO A 58 -8.48 0.88 -23.16
CA PRO A 58 -7.67 1.19 -21.98
C PRO A 58 -8.18 0.45 -20.74
N ILE A 59 -7.43 0.55 -19.65
CA ILE A 59 -7.81 -0.06 -18.37
C ILE A 59 -7.96 0.97 -17.24
N HIS A 60 -8.65 0.56 -16.19
CA HIS A 60 -8.60 1.19 -14.88
C HIS A 60 -7.65 0.41 -13.99
N LEU A 61 -6.71 1.11 -13.35
CA LEU A 61 -5.81 0.51 -12.38
C LEU A 61 -6.40 0.65 -10.98
N VAL A 62 -6.49 -0.44 -10.24
CA VAL A 62 -6.93 -0.44 -8.83
C VAL A 62 -5.90 -1.18 -8.00
N GLY A 63 -5.23 -0.48 -7.10
CA GLY A 63 -4.13 -1.01 -6.29
C GLY A 63 -4.41 -0.83 -4.79
N HIS A 64 -4.32 -1.93 -4.03
CA HIS A 64 -4.34 -1.90 -2.57
C HIS A 64 -2.93 -1.86 -2.00
N SER A 65 -2.70 -1.08 -0.94
CA SER A 65 -1.40 -0.96 -0.27
C SER A 65 -0.29 -0.65 -1.30
N PHE A 66 0.78 -1.44 -1.32
CA PHE A 66 1.87 -1.32 -2.30
C PHE A 66 1.42 -1.49 -3.76
N GLY A 67 0.28 -2.12 -4.02
CA GLY A 67 -0.33 -2.16 -5.35
C GLY A 67 -0.66 -0.78 -5.93
N GLY A 68 -0.92 0.23 -5.09
CA GLY A 68 -1.19 1.59 -5.56
C GLY A 68 0.07 2.27 -6.11
N THR A 69 1.23 2.05 -5.49
CA THR A 69 2.51 2.57 -5.98
C THR A 69 2.98 1.81 -7.22
N THR A 70 2.73 0.49 -7.28
CA THR A 70 2.92 -0.32 -8.50
C THR A 70 2.05 0.16 -9.66
N ALA A 71 0.79 0.53 -9.39
CA ALA A 71 -0.10 1.07 -10.42
C ALA A 71 0.42 2.41 -10.98
N ILE A 72 0.99 3.26 -10.13
CA ILE A 72 1.64 4.50 -10.57
C ILE A 72 2.84 4.14 -11.45
N GLU A 73 3.70 3.22 -11.03
CA GLU A 73 4.89 2.83 -11.79
C GLU A 73 4.53 2.24 -13.15
N LEU A 74 3.56 1.34 -13.22
CA LEU A 74 3.05 0.79 -14.48
C LEU A 74 2.57 1.91 -15.41
N TYR A 75 1.84 2.89 -14.88
CA TYR A 75 1.40 4.04 -15.66
C TYR A 75 2.59 4.86 -16.20
N GLN A 76 3.63 5.09 -15.39
CA GLN A 76 4.83 5.81 -15.83
C GLN A 76 5.58 5.05 -16.94
N LEU A 77 5.78 3.74 -16.79
CA LEU A 77 6.43 2.89 -17.80
C LEU A 77 5.65 2.88 -19.13
N LEU A 78 4.31 2.91 -19.08
CA LEU A 78 3.47 3.04 -20.27
C LEU A 78 3.62 4.43 -20.91
N CYS A 79 3.67 5.51 -20.12
CA CYS A 79 3.82 6.87 -20.64
C CYS A 79 5.16 7.07 -21.36
N SER A 80 6.22 6.40 -20.90
CA SER A 80 7.55 6.45 -21.53
C SER A 80 7.76 5.42 -22.65
N ASP A 81 6.72 4.66 -23.02
CA ASP A 81 6.79 3.49 -23.91
C ASP A 81 7.95 2.52 -23.59
N PHE A 82 8.16 2.24 -22.29
CA PHE A 82 9.27 1.41 -21.83
C PHE A 82 9.29 0.02 -22.49
N PHE A 83 8.11 -0.53 -22.79
CA PHE A 83 7.95 -1.86 -23.39
C PHE A 83 8.11 -1.86 -24.92
N GLY A 84 8.23 -0.70 -25.57
CA GLY A 84 8.41 -0.58 -27.03
C GLY A 84 7.20 -1.04 -27.85
N VAL A 85 5.99 -0.86 -27.32
CA VAL A 85 4.74 -1.31 -27.96
C VAL A 85 3.90 -0.15 -28.49
N GLY A 86 4.41 1.09 -28.44
CA GLY A 86 3.64 2.29 -28.75
C GLY A 86 2.64 2.66 -27.65
N SER A 87 2.98 2.31 -26.40
CA SER A 87 2.20 2.68 -25.22
C SER A 87 2.34 4.16 -24.87
N ASP A 88 1.27 4.72 -24.29
CA ASP A 88 1.24 6.10 -23.81
C ASP A 88 0.18 6.28 -22.71
N SER A 89 0.01 7.51 -22.23
CA SER A 89 -0.94 7.87 -21.17
C SER A 89 -2.41 7.50 -21.47
N ARG A 90 -2.78 7.24 -22.73
CA ARG A 90 -4.16 6.89 -23.12
C ARG A 90 -4.50 5.42 -22.86
N TRP A 91 -3.52 4.57 -22.57
CA TRP A 91 -3.73 3.14 -22.25
C TRP A 91 -4.36 2.92 -20.87
N VAL A 92 -4.40 3.96 -20.04
CA VAL A 92 -5.02 3.97 -18.71
C VAL A 92 -6.05 5.10 -18.65
N VAL A 93 -7.23 4.82 -18.09
CA VAL A 93 -8.28 5.83 -17.89
C VAL A 93 -8.18 6.47 -16.50
N SER A 94 -7.95 5.63 -15.49
CA SER A 94 -7.89 6.07 -14.10
C SER A 94 -6.99 5.18 -13.24
N LEU A 95 -6.55 5.74 -12.12
CA LEU A 95 -5.84 5.04 -11.08
C LEU A 95 -6.57 5.23 -9.74
N VAL A 96 -6.91 4.11 -9.11
CA VAL A 96 -7.50 4.05 -7.78
C VAL A 96 -6.52 3.40 -6.83
N SER A 97 -6.18 4.10 -5.76
CA SER A 97 -5.36 3.57 -4.67
C SER A 97 -6.24 3.28 -3.45
N ILE A 98 -5.96 2.20 -2.72
CA ILE A 98 -6.68 1.85 -1.49
C ILE A 98 -5.64 1.59 -0.40
N ALA A 99 -5.62 2.42 0.64
CA ALA A 99 -4.65 2.33 1.74
C ALA A 99 -3.17 2.34 1.28
N SER A 100 -2.87 3.03 0.17
CA SER A 100 -1.54 2.95 -0.46
C SER A 100 -0.55 3.96 0.11
N PRO A 101 0.74 3.59 0.27
CA PRO A 101 1.79 4.50 0.70
C PRO A 101 2.27 5.38 -0.47
N LEU A 102 1.40 6.24 -1.01
CA LEU A 102 1.69 7.05 -2.21
C LEU A 102 2.92 7.95 -2.04
N SER A 103 3.25 8.31 -0.80
CA SER A 103 4.42 9.08 -0.39
C SER A 103 5.33 8.32 0.60
N GLY A 104 5.15 7.00 0.71
CA GLY A 104 5.92 6.11 1.59
C GLY A 104 5.26 5.84 2.93
N SER A 105 5.93 5.06 3.78
CA SER A 105 5.46 4.76 5.13
C SER A 105 6.61 4.81 6.12
N THR A 106 6.38 5.43 7.29
CA THR A 106 7.34 5.46 8.39
C THR A 106 7.51 4.10 9.06
N VAL A 107 6.72 3.09 8.67
CA VAL A 107 6.92 1.71 9.11
C VAL A 107 8.30 1.18 8.68
N SER A 108 8.82 1.64 7.53
CA SER A 108 10.17 1.32 7.06
C SER A 108 11.24 1.69 8.09
N HIS A 109 11.15 2.91 8.64
CA HIS A 109 12.03 3.42 9.69
C HIS A 109 11.85 2.67 11.01
N LEU A 110 10.62 2.29 11.36
CA LEU A 110 10.36 1.46 12.54
C LEU A 110 11.08 0.10 12.44
N PHE A 111 11.15 -0.46 11.24
CA PHE A 111 11.90 -1.68 10.96
C PHE A 111 13.41 -1.44 10.79
N GLY A 112 13.89 -0.21 10.97
CA GLY A 112 15.31 0.14 10.94
C GLY A 112 15.88 0.39 9.55
N LEU A 113 15.05 0.75 8.57
CA LEU A 113 15.52 1.24 7.28
C LEU A 113 15.75 2.75 7.35
N HIS A 114 16.99 3.20 7.13
CA HIS A 114 17.39 4.60 7.11
C HIS A 114 18.28 4.88 5.91
N ASP A 115 17.99 5.91 5.13
CA ASP A 115 18.82 6.34 3.98
C ASP A 115 19.26 5.18 3.07
N LEU A 116 18.29 4.33 2.67
CA LEU A 116 18.53 3.13 1.86
C LEU A 116 19.46 2.07 2.49
N HIS A 117 19.68 2.15 3.80
CA HIS A 117 20.48 1.19 4.56
C HIS A 117 19.66 0.54 5.67
N MET A 118 19.58 -0.79 5.63
CA MET A 118 19.00 -1.58 6.71
C MET A 118 19.97 -1.62 7.90
N VAL A 119 19.52 -1.15 9.08
CA VAL A 119 20.32 -1.20 10.30
C VAL A 119 20.54 -2.65 10.74
N PRO A 120 21.80 -3.08 10.98
CA PRO A 120 22.08 -4.43 11.45
C PRO A 120 21.34 -4.76 12.75
N TYR A 121 20.77 -5.96 12.80
CA TYR A 121 19.98 -6.49 13.94
C TYR A 121 18.71 -5.70 14.27
N SER A 122 18.26 -4.82 13.37
CA SER A 122 16.93 -4.23 13.47
C SER A 122 15.84 -5.30 13.28
N PRO A 123 14.59 -5.03 13.69
CA PRO A 123 13.46 -5.89 13.36
C PRO A 123 13.33 -6.18 11.85
N GLY A 124 13.61 -5.19 10.99
CA GLY A 124 13.63 -5.36 9.54
C GLY A 124 14.72 -6.30 9.05
N HIS A 125 15.93 -6.25 9.64
CA HIS A 125 17.01 -7.18 9.31
C HIS A 125 16.65 -8.63 9.66
N PHE A 126 16.03 -8.85 10.83
CA PHE A 126 15.57 -10.19 11.23
C PHE A 126 14.46 -10.72 10.31
N ILE A 127 13.47 -9.88 9.99
CA ILE A 127 12.38 -10.24 9.07
C ILE A 127 12.94 -10.53 7.68
N GLY A 128 13.79 -9.64 7.14
CA GLY A 128 14.44 -9.82 5.84
C GLY A 128 15.26 -11.11 5.78
N SER A 129 16.01 -11.43 6.83
CA SER A 129 16.77 -12.68 6.93
C SER A 129 15.85 -13.91 6.90
N ALA A 130 14.75 -13.89 7.67
CA ALA A 130 13.80 -14.99 7.70
C ALA A 130 13.09 -15.18 6.33
N LEU A 131 12.71 -14.08 5.68
CA LEU A 131 12.12 -14.10 4.35
C LEU A 131 13.13 -14.58 3.30
N GLY A 132 14.39 -14.18 3.39
CA GLY A 132 15.47 -14.67 2.53
C GLY A 132 15.68 -16.18 2.68
N VAL A 133 15.67 -16.69 3.92
CA VAL A 133 15.71 -18.15 4.17
C VAL A 133 14.51 -18.82 3.52
N TRP A 134 13.29 -18.32 3.71
CA TRP A 134 12.11 -18.86 3.04
C TRP A 134 12.25 -18.84 1.50
N PHE A 135 12.77 -17.74 0.95
CA PHE A 135 13.02 -17.58 -0.49
C PHE A 135 14.00 -18.63 -1.03
N LYS A 136 14.97 -19.05 -0.21
CA LYS A 136 15.82 -20.18 -0.57
C LYS A 136 15.05 -21.50 -0.54
N LEU A 137 14.34 -21.76 0.55
CA LEU A 137 13.68 -23.05 0.78
C LEU A 137 12.62 -23.33 -0.30
N HIS A 138 11.77 -22.36 -0.65
CA HIS A 138 10.76 -22.56 -1.71
C HIS A 138 11.33 -22.57 -3.14
N THR A 139 12.55 -22.03 -3.33
CA THR A 139 13.29 -22.17 -4.59
C THR A 139 13.80 -23.60 -4.77
N ASP A 140 14.39 -24.17 -3.71
CA ASP A 140 14.93 -25.55 -3.71
C ASP A 140 13.83 -26.62 -3.69
N TRP A 141 12.75 -26.37 -2.96
CA TRP A 141 11.64 -27.29 -2.80
C TRP A 141 10.35 -26.68 -3.32
N SER A 142 9.99 -27.03 -4.56
CA SER A 142 8.80 -26.52 -5.25
C SER A 142 7.49 -26.77 -4.48
N LEU A 143 7.43 -27.80 -3.63
CA LEU A 143 6.27 -28.05 -2.76
C LEU A 143 5.98 -26.87 -1.83
N LEU A 144 7.00 -26.17 -1.33
CA LEU A 144 6.82 -25.02 -0.41
C LEU A 144 6.21 -23.80 -1.11
N ARG A 145 6.26 -23.71 -2.44
CA ARG A 145 5.58 -22.64 -3.19
C ARG A 145 4.06 -22.69 -3.04
N HIS A 146 3.48 -23.86 -2.73
CA HIS A 146 2.06 -23.99 -2.43
C HIS A 146 1.68 -23.38 -1.08
N VAL A 147 2.64 -23.20 -0.17
CA VAL A 147 2.41 -22.53 1.12
C VAL A 147 2.53 -21.03 0.93
N PHE A 148 3.63 -20.56 0.35
CA PHE A 148 3.82 -19.16 0.02
C PHE A 148 4.90 -18.99 -1.06
N ASP A 149 4.51 -18.47 -2.22
CA ASP A 149 5.42 -18.12 -3.31
C ASP A 149 5.64 -16.60 -3.34
N PHE A 150 6.90 -16.20 -3.22
CA PHE A 150 7.30 -14.79 -3.36
C PHE A 150 7.09 -14.27 -4.79
N ARG A 151 7.05 -15.14 -5.81
CA ARG A 151 6.91 -14.77 -7.23
C ARG A 151 7.97 -13.77 -7.69
N MET A 152 9.22 -14.11 -7.38
CA MET A 152 10.39 -13.28 -7.67
C MET A 152 11.38 -14.03 -8.59
N PRO A 153 10.97 -14.36 -9.85
CA PRO A 153 11.78 -15.16 -10.77
C PRO A 153 13.10 -14.50 -11.17
N GLN A 154 13.16 -13.16 -11.19
CA GLN A 154 14.35 -12.38 -11.49
C GLN A 154 15.50 -12.65 -10.52
N TRP A 155 15.16 -12.94 -9.25
CA TRP A 155 16.14 -13.23 -8.20
C TRP A 155 16.60 -14.70 -8.17
N ARG A 156 16.13 -15.57 -9.08
CA ARG A 156 16.58 -16.98 -9.17
C ARG A 156 18.09 -17.14 -9.42
N CYS A 157 18.76 -16.09 -9.90
CA CYS A 157 20.22 -16.05 -10.02
C CYS A 157 20.95 -16.04 -8.67
N VAL A 158 20.25 -15.74 -7.57
CA VAL A 158 20.76 -15.78 -6.19
C VAL A 158 20.32 -17.09 -5.55
N ASN A 159 21.20 -18.10 -5.56
CA ASN A 159 20.83 -19.49 -5.25
C ASN A 159 21.73 -20.16 -4.20
N THR A 160 22.48 -19.39 -3.41
CA THR A 160 23.29 -19.93 -2.30
C THR A 160 22.87 -19.35 -0.96
N PHE A 161 22.82 -20.18 0.09
CA PHE A 161 22.56 -19.71 1.46
C PHE A 161 23.58 -18.65 1.90
N ARG A 162 24.84 -18.79 1.48
CA ARG A 162 25.90 -17.81 1.78
C ARG A 162 25.55 -16.43 1.25
N GLU A 163 25.04 -16.33 0.02
CA GLU A 163 24.68 -15.05 -0.59
C GLU A 163 23.39 -14.49 0.03
N ILE A 164 22.38 -15.33 0.25
CA ILE A 164 21.08 -14.94 0.83
C ILE A 164 21.21 -14.46 2.28
N LEU A 165 22.10 -15.06 3.06
CA LEU A 165 22.36 -14.66 4.46
C LEU A 165 23.42 -13.55 4.57
N SER A 166 24.10 -13.20 3.47
CA SER A 166 25.11 -12.14 3.48
C SER A 166 24.43 -10.77 3.54
N PRO A 167 24.78 -9.89 4.50
CA PRO A 167 24.27 -8.52 4.54
C PRO A 167 24.58 -7.73 3.26
N THR A 168 25.63 -8.11 2.52
CA THR A 168 26.04 -7.49 1.26
C THR A 168 25.78 -8.39 0.04
N GLY A 169 24.98 -9.44 0.19
CA GLY A 169 24.54 -10.27 -0.94
C GLY A 169 23.63 -9.49 -1.88
N ARG A 170 23.43 -9.95 -3.12
CA ARG A 170 22.67 -9.18 -4.14
C ARG A 170 21.26 -8.77 -3.67
N ILE A 171 20.50 -9.67 -3.04
CA ILE A 171 19.16 -9.35 -2.51
C ILE A 171 19.23 -8.37 -1.32
N ASN A 172 20.12 -8.59 -0.37
CA ASN A 172 20.19 -7.76 0.85
C ASN A 172 20.86 -6.40 0.64
N GLY A 173 21.76 -6.31 -0.33
CA GLY A 173 22.50 -5.10 -0.69
C GLY A 173 21.90 -4.32 -1.86
N THR A 174 20.77 -4.76 -2.42
CA THR A 174 20.03 -3.99 -3.42
C THR A 174 19.03 -3.05 -2.76
N ASN A 175 18.73 -1.93 -3.43
CA ASN A 175 17.62 -1.04 -3.09
C ASN A 175 16.37 -1.33 -3.94
N ASP A 176 16.43 -2.39 -4.74
CA ASP A 176 15.39 -2.81 -5.68
C ASP A 176 14.42 -3.81 -5.03
N LEU A 177 13.86 -3.43 -3.88
CA LEU A 177 12.84 -4.19 -3.17
C LEU A 177 11.74 -3.26 -2.65
N ALA A 178 10.54 -3.81 -2.44
CA ALA A 178 9.37 -3.07 -1.98
C ALA A 178 9.64 -2.16 -0.78
N VAL A 179 10.41 -2.65 0.20
CA VAL A 179 10.71 -1.94 1.46
C VAL A 179 11.45 -0.62 1.23
N TYR A 180 12.29 -0.52 0.19
CA TYR A 180 13.02 0.69 -0.16
C TYR A 180 12.15 1.67 -0.95
N ASN A 181 11.24 1.17 -1.78
CA ASN A 181 10.36 2.03 -2.57
C ASN A 181 9.28 2.73 -1.73
N ILE A 182 8.97 2.19 -0.55
CA ILE A 182 8.07 2.83 0.42
C ILE A 182 8.82 3.69 1.45
N LEU A 183 10.13 3.92 1.31
CA LEU A 183 10.86 4.85 2.16
C LEU A 183 10.40 6.29 1.81
N PRO A 184 9.85 7.08 2.75
CA PRO A 184 9.25 8.38 2.45
C PRO A 184 10.09 9.31 1.57
N ARG A 185 11.37 9.52 1.90
CA ARG A 185 12.28 10.36 1.09
C ARG A 185 12.36 9.87 -0.36
N GLU A 186 12.65 8.60 -0.56
CA GLU A 186 12.79 8.03 -1.91
C GLU A 186 11.49 8.02 -2.68
N ARG A 187 10.37 7.76 -2.01
CA ARG A 187 9.07 7.79 -2.66
C ARG A 187 8.71 9.20 -3.09
N MET A 188 8.94 10.21 -2.25
CA MET A 188 8.69 11.61 -2.61
C MET A 188 9.62 12.10 -3.72
N ARG A 189 10.89 11.66 -3.73
CA ARG A 189 11.82 11.93 -4.84
C ARG A 189 11.32 11.34 -6.16
N ARG A 190 10.81 10.11 -6.16
CA ARG A 190 10.17 9.50 -7.35
C ARG A 190 8.90 10.24 -7.75
N ASN A 191 8.09 10.67 -6.77
CA ASN A 191 6.86 11.40 -7.04
C ASN A 191 7.12 12.74 -7.75
N ALA A 192 8.26 13.38 -7.51
CA ALA A 192 8.67 14.61 -8.19
C ALA A 192 8.94 14.41 -9.70
N GLN A 193 9.13 13.16 -10.14
CA GLN A 193 9.45 12.80 -11.52
C GLN A 193 8.23 12.24 -12.28
N LEU A 194 7.05 12.21 -11.67
CA LEU A 194 5.84 11.69 -12.31
C LEU A 194 5.41 12.57 -13.46
N ILE A 195 5.19 11.94 -14.62
CA ILE A 195 4.68 12.57 -15.83
C ILE A 195 3.23 12.16 -16.10
N ASP A 196 2.53 12.98 -16.87
CA ASP A 196 1.18 12.74 -17.40
C ASP A 196 0.08 12.40 -16.38
N MET A 197 0.32 12.58 -15.08
CA MET A 197 -0.71 12.38 -14.05
C MET A 197 -1.94 13.28 -14.27
N ASP A 198 -1.79 14.38 -15.00
CA ASP A 198 -2.89 15.26 -15.43
C ASP A 198 -3.83 14.64 -16.48
N LYS A 199 -3.42 13.54 -17.12
CA LYS A 199 -4.16 12.88 -18.22
C LYS A 199 -5.17 11.83 -17.76
N ILE A 200 -5.15 11.42 -16.50
CA ILE A 200 -6.01 10.35 -15.96
C ILE A 200 -6.82 10.81 -14.76
N PHE A 201 -7.90 10.08 -14.44
CA PHE A 201 -8.64 10.31 -13.19
C PHE A 201 -7.95 9.61 -12.02
N LEU A 202 -7.88 10.27 -10.87
CA LEU A 202 -7.11 9.82 -9.72
C LEU A 202 -8.00 9.76 -8.48
N VAL A 203 -8.07 8.60 -7.85
CA VAL A 203 -8.85 8.38 -6.63
C VAL A 203 -7.98 7.72 -5.57
N SER A 204 -8.06 8.24 -4.35
CA SER A 204 -7.51 7.60 -3.18
C SER A 204 -8.63 7.20 -2.22
N VAL A 205 -8.66 5.93 -1.85
CA VAL A 205 -9.46 5.42 -0.74
C VAL A 205 -8.56 5.40 0.50
N ALA A 206 -8.66 6.45 1.30
CA ALA A 206 -7.87 6.63 2.52
C ALA A 206 -8.55 5.95 3.70
N THR A 207 -7.79 5.13 4.42
CA THR A 207 -8.22 4.45 5.64
C THR A 207 -8.15 5.40 6.84
N SER A 208 -8.37 4.87 8.04
CA SER A 208 -8.38 5.65 9.28
C SER A 208 -7.68 4.92 10.41
N SER A 209 -7.43 5.64 11.50
CA SER A 209 -7.03 5.06 12.79
C SER A 209 -8.22 4.60 13.64
N HIS A 210 -9.45 4.63 13.10
CA HIS A 210 -10.65 4.26 13.83
C HIS A 210 -10.66 2.75 14.12
N VAL A 211 -11.06 2.40 15.33
CA VAL A 211 -11.15 1.00 15.78
C VAL A 211 -12.39 0.80 16.63
N THR A 212 -13.11 -0.28 16.32
CA THR A 212 -14.25 -0.78 17.08
C THR A 212 -13.82 -2.01 17.90
N MET A 213 -14.13 -2.02 19.19
CA MET A 213 -13.76 -3.14 20.06
C MET A 213 -14.77 -4.30 19.92
N PRO A 214 -14.34 -5.52 19.55
CA PRO A 214 -15.22 -6.67 19.43
C PRO A 214 -15.54 -7.26 20.81
N ARG A 215 -16.37 -6.55 21.59
CA ARG A 215 -16.62 -6.84 23.02
C ARG A 215 -17.14 -8.26 23.26
N VAL A 216 -17.98 -8.78 22.35
CA VAL A 216 -18.56 -10.11 22.50
C VAL A 216 -17.51 -11.19 22.28
N GLU A 217 -16.66 -11.05 21.26
CA GLU A 217 -15.59 -12.00 20.96
C GLU A 217 -14.49 -11.96 22.02
N VAL A 218 -14.17 -10.77 22.58
CA VAL A 218 -13.28 -10.66 23.75
C VAL A 218 -13.87 -11.39 24.94
N PHE A 219 -15.15 -11.19 25.25
CA PHE A 219 -15.82 -11.89 26.34
C PHE A 219 -15.82 -13.41 26.13
N LEU A 220 -16.18 -13.88 24.93
CA LEU A 220 -16.17 -15.31 24.59
C LEU A 220 -14.76 -15.91 24.66
N THR A 221 -13.73 -15.16 24.26
CA THR A 221 -12.33 -15.60 24.38
C THR A 221 -11.95 -15.79 25.84
N ILE A 222 -12.27 -14.82 26.70
CA ILE A 222 -12.04 -14.91 28.15
C ILE A 222 -12.81 -16.11 28.72
N LEU A 223 -14.08 -16.30 28.33
CA LEU A 223 -14.90 -17.42 28.77
C LEU A 223 -14.28 -18.78 28.38
N VAL A 224 -13.84 -18.93 27.13
CA VAL A 224 -13.16 -20.15 26.64
C VAL A 224 -11.88 -20.41 27.43
N VAL A 225 -11.06 -19.39 27.68
CA VAL A 225 -9.83 -19.53 28.47
C VAL A 225 -10.13 -19.95 29.91
N VAL A 226 -11.10 -19.32 30.56
CA VAL A 226 -11.53 -19.67 31.93
C VAL A 226 -12.08 -21.10 31.99
N CYS A 227 -12.93 -21.49 31.04
CA CYS A 227 -13.45 -22.85 30.94
C CYS A 227 -12.32 -23.87 30.70
N ALA A 228 -11.34 -23.55 29.86
CA ALA A 228 -10.18 -24.43 29.61
C ALA A 228 -9.31 -24.62 30.86
N ILE A 229 -9.05 -23.53 31.61
CA ILE A 229 -8.33 -23.60 32.89
C ILE A 229 -9.08 -24.45 33.91
N ASN A 230 -10.40 -24.24 34.05
CA ASN A 230 -11.22 -25.04 34.97
C ASN A 230 -11.25 -26.54 34.58
N CYS A 231 -11.35 -26.86 33.29
CA CYS A 231 -11.24 -28.24 32.81
C CYS A 231 -9.87 -28.87 33.12
N ALA A 232 -8.79 -28.09 33.05
CA ALA A 232 -7.44 -28.57 33.35
C ALA A 232 -7.21 -28.82 34.86
N LEU A 233 -7.91 -28.09 35.73
CA LEU A 233 -7.73 -28.15 37.18
C LEU A 233 -8.69 -29.10 37.92
N MET A 234 -9.79 -29.55 37.28
CA MET A 234 -10.83 -30.39 37.91
C MET A 234 -10.69 -31.87 37.53
N HIS A 235 -10.63 -32.77 38.54
CA HIS A 235 -10.40 -34.21 38.36
C HIS A 235 -11.64 -35.13 38.48
N THR A 236 -12.86 -34.63 38.71
CA THR A 236 -14.09 -35.45 38.88
C THR A 236 -15.32 -34.88 38.14
N GLU A 237 -16.49 -35.53 38.26
CA GLU A 237 -17.75 -35.44 37.48
C GLU A 237 -18.22 -34.06 36.96
N THR A 238 -17.79 -32.95 37.59
CA THR A 238 -17.94 -31.58 37.06
C THR A 238 -17.23 -31.35 35.71
N SER A 239 -16.40 -32.30 35.27
CA SER A 239 -15.65 -32.24 34.01
C SER A 239 -16.53 -32.30 32.76
N THR A 240 -17.63 -33.06 32.75
CA THR A 240 -18.42 -33.29 31.51
C THR A 240 -19.23 -32.06 31.08
N LEU A 241 -19.89 -31.38 32.02
CA LEU A 241 -20.58 -30.11 31.81
C LEU A 241 -19.60 -28.97 31.45
N SER A 242 -18.42 -28.97 32.06
CA SER A 242 -17.38 -27.98 31.76
C SER A 242 -16.79 -28.17 30.36
N ILE A 243 -16.58 -29.43 29.94
CA ILE A 243 -16.11 -29.77 28.59
C ILE A 243 -17.16 -29.41 27.54
N SER A 244 -18.44 -29.73 27.76
CA SER A 244 -19.50 -29.40 26.80
C SER A 244 -19.69 -27.89 26.64
N ALA A 245 -19.66 -27.14 27.74
CA ALA A 245 -19.67 -25.67 27.72
C ALA A 245 -18.43 -25.09 27.02
N LEU A 246 -17.25 -25.67 27.24
CA LEU A 246 -16.02 -25.30 26.53
C LEU A 246 -16.13 -25.55 25.03
N CYS A 247 -16.60 -26.72 24.60
CA CYS A 247 -16.78 -27.05 23.19
C CYS A 247 -17.81 -26.12 22.52
N ALA A 248 -18.93 -25.84 23.18
CA ALA A 248 -19.97 -24.95 22.67
C ALA A 248 -19.48 -23.50 22.55
N SER A 249 -18.85 -22.97 23.61
CA SER A 249 -18.28 -21.61 23.59
C SER A 249 -17.14 -21.47 22.58
N PHE A 250 -16.28 -22.48 22.44
CA PHE A 250 -15.26 -22.53 21.41
C PHE A 250 -15.86 -22.55 20.00
N PHE A 251 -16.89 -23.36 19.74
CA PHE A 251 -17.55 -23.41 18.44
C PHE A 251 -18.23 -22.09 18.08
N ILE A 252 -18.92 -21.46 19.04
CA ILE A 252 -19.51 -20.13 18.85
C ILE A 252 -18.42 -19.09 18.59
N LEU A 253 -17.36 -19.07 19.39
CA LEU A 253 -16.22 -18.17 19.21
C LEU A 253 -15.58 -18.36 17.84
N TRP A 254 -15.29 -19.59 17.44
CA TRP A 254 -14.75 -19.95 16.13
C TRP A 254 -15.59 -19.42 14.98
N ARG A 255 -16.92 -19.60 15.05
CA ARG A 255 -17.84 -19.09 14.02
C ARG A 255 -17.82 -17.57 13.96
N ARG A 256 -17.76 -16.89 15.11
CA ARG A 256 -17.71 -15.42 15.17
C ARG A 256 -16.38 -14.86 14.70
N LEU A 257 -15.25 -15.46 15.09
CA LEU A 257 -13.92 -15.06 14.63
C LEU A 257 -13.77 -15.17 13.11
N ARG A 258 -14.44 -16.14 12.47
CA ARG A 258 -14.47 -16.27 11.01
C ARG A 258 -15.32 -15.22 10.30
N ALA A 259 -16.31 -14.65 10.99
CA ALA A 259 -17.20 -13.62 10.46
C ALA A 259 -16.81 -12.21 10.94
N LEU A 260 -15.70 -12.10 11.68
CA LEU A 260 -15.25 -10.84 12.25
C LEU A 260 -14.70 -9.95 11.13
N ASP A 261 -15.07 -8.68 11.18
CA ASP A 261 -14.47 -7.67 10.32
C ASP A 261 -13.12 -7.23 10.91
N TYR A 262 -12.05 -7.84 10.43
CA TYR A 262 -10.69 -7.55 10.89
C TYR A 262 -10.23 -6.15 10.49
N ALA A 263 -10.88 -5.52 9.51
CA ALA A 263 -10.59 -4.14 9.12
C ALA A 263 -11.18 -3.11 10.09
N SER A 264 -12.22 -3.45 10.86
CA SER A 264 -12.84 -2.54 11.85
C SER A 264 -12.31 -2.71 13.27
N ILE A 265 -11.62 -3.81 13.58
CA ILE A 265 -11.21 -4.18 14.95
C ILE A 265 -9.72 -3.89 15.20
N PRO A 266 -9.21 -3.97 16.46
CA PRO A 266 -7.81 -3.62 16.77
C PRO A 266 -6.76 -4.62 16.25
N SER A 267 -6.98 -5.29 15.12
CA SER A 267 -6.10 -6.32 14.55
C SER A 267 -4.68 -5.80 14.29
N LEU A 268 -4.55 -4.54 13.86
CA LEU A 268 -3.28 -3.85 13.64
C LEU A 268 -2.98 -2.75 14.67
N TYR A 269 -3.74 -2.69 15.76
CA TYR A 269 -3.69 -1.57 16.70
C TYR A 269 -2.35 -1.47 17.45
N CYS A 270 -1.72 -2.61 17.75
CA CYS A 270 -0.39 -2.62 18.35
C CYS A 270 0.63 -1.93 17.44
N LEU A 271 0.68 -2.31 16.16
CA LEU A 271 1.58 -1.69 15.18
C LEU A 271 1.24 -0.22 14.97
N LEU A 272 -0.05 0.14 14.94
CA LEU A 272 -0.51 1.52 14.86
C LEU A 272 0.05 2.39 15.98
N LEU A 273 -0.05 1.93 17.24
CA LEU A 273 0.46 2.64 18.40
C LEU A 273 1.98 2.76 18.39
N ILE A 274 2.69 1.70 17.97
CA ILE A 274 4.15 1.70 17.86
C ILE A 274 4.59 2.68 16.78
N MET A 275 3.97 2.68 15.60
CA MET A 275 4.25 3.63 14.52
C MET A 275 4.03 5.07 14.98
N ARG A 276 2.87 5.36 15.60
CA ARG A 276 2.55 6.70 16.11
C ARG A 276 3.57 7.17 17.15
N ARG A 277 4.01 6.28 18.04
CA ARG A 277 5.05 6.59 19.03
C ARG A 277 6.40 6.81 18.36
N HIS A 278 6.76 6.00 17.38
CA HIS A 278 8.05 6.06 16.70
C HIS A 278 8.21 7.37 15.91
N VAL A 279 7.18 7.83 15.20
CA VAL A 279 7.18 9.12 14.48
C VAL A 279 7.52 10.31 15.38
N ARG A 280 7.03 10.32 16.63
CA ARG A 280 7.36 11.39 17.59
C ARG A 280 8.84 11.44 17.95
N THR A 281 9.55 10.32 17.84
CA THR A 281 10.99 10.20 18.14
C THR A 281 11.87 10.22 16.89
N LEU A 282 11.29 10.16 15.69
CA LEU A 282 12.04 10.18 14.44
C LEU A 282 12.72 11.53 14.25
N HIS A 283 13.96 11.50 13.78
CA HIS A 283 14.64 12.69 13.28
C HIS A 283 13.98 13.16 11.98
N MET A 284 14.41 14.31 11.46
CA MET A 284 13.91 14.81 10.18
C MET A 284 14.36 13.86 9.06
N ILE A 285 13.43 13.08 8.51
CA ILE A 285 13.71 12.04 7.50
C ILE A 285 13.68 12.57 6.06
N PHE A 286 13.08 13.74 5.85
CA PHE A 286 13.11 14.52 4.61
C PHE A 286 12.75 15.98 4.93
N ASP A 287 13.00 16.89 3.99
CA ASP A 287 12.74 18.31 4.16
C ASP A 287 11.23 18.59 4.21
N GLY A 288 10.79 19.30 5.25
CA GLY A 288 9.36 19.51 5.51
C GLY A 288 8.66 18.35 6.26
N PHE A 289 9.41 17.39 6.81
CA PHE A 289 8.82 16.32 7.63
C PHE A 289 8.17 16.85 8.91
N ASP A 290 6.84 16.81 8.94
CA ASP A 290 6.02 17.14 10.10
C ASP A 290 5.58 15.87 10.86
N ARG A 291 5.97 15.77 12.13
CA ARG A 291 5.67 14.60 12.97
C ARG A 291 4.19 14.48 13.36
N GLU A 292 3.47 15.59 13.45
CA GLU A 292 2.04 15.58 13.75
C GLU A 292 1.28 15.06 12.53
N LEU A 293 1.61 15.59 11.35
CA LEU A 293 1.00 15.20 10.08
C LEU A 293 1.22 13.71 9.75
N TRP A 294 2.42 13.21 10.04
CA TRP A 294 2.78 11.80 9.82
C TRP A 294 2.45 10.88 11.00
N GLY A 295 1.93 11.40 12.11
CA GLY A 295 1.69 10.61 13.33
C GLY A 295 0.55 9.60 13.21
N ASP A 296 -0.50 9.96 12.47
CA ASP A 296 -1.67 9.10 12.27
C ASP A 296 -1.45 8.10 11.14
N ASN A 297 -1.92 6.87 11.38
CA ASN A 297 -1.73 5.73 10.49
C ASN A 297 -2.83 4.67 10.68
N ASP A 298 -2.92 3.74 9.75
CA ASP A 298 -3.91 2.65 9.73
C ASP A 298 -3.36 1.31 10.24
N GLY A 299 -2.18 1.33 10.87
CA GLY A 299 -1.43 0.14 11.27
C GLY A 299 -0.39 -0.33 10.27
N ALA A 300 -0.26 0.28 9.08
CA ALA A 300 0.85 0.00 8.16
C ALA A 300 1.32 1.24 7.38
N VAL A 301 0.42 2.16 7.06
CA VAL A 301 0.71 3.35 6.25
C VAL A 301 0.18 4.60 6.97
N ASN A 302 0.96 5.69 6.91
CA ASN A 302 0.57 6.98 7.46
C ASN A 302 -0.60 7.56 6.67
N LEU A 303 -1.62 8.09 7.35
CA LEU A 303 -2.84 8.56 6.68
C LEU A 303 -2.56 9.69 5.68
N TYR A 304 -1.63 10.59 6.03
CA TYR A 304 -1.20 11.67 5.15
C TYR A 304 -0.59 11.17 3.83
N SER A 305 0.17 10.06 3.89
CA SER A 305 0.76 9.45 2.71
C SER A 305 -0.26 8.82 1.77
N MET A 306 -1.49 8.56 2.22
CA MET A 306 -2.52 7.94 1.37
C MET A 306 -3.20 8.94 0.47
N LEU A 307 -3.23 10.22 0.86
CA LEU A 307 -4.11 11.21 0.22
C LEU A 307 -3.74 11.42 -1.25
N GLN A 308 -2.45 11.62 -1.50
CA GLN A 308 -1.88 11.75 -2.84
C GLN A 308 -0.35 11.53 -2.79
N PRO A 309 0.31 11.38 -3.94
CA PRO A 309 1.75 11.45 -4.06
C PRO A 309 2.23 12.89 -3.80
N TRP A 310 3.00 13.07 -2.74
CA TRP A 310 3.68 14.32 -2.40
C TRP A 310 5.11 14.28 -2.94
N ALA A 311 5.62 15.41 -3.41
CA ALA A 311 7.00 15.59 -3.83
C ALA A 311 7.78 16.38 -2.78
N SER A 312 9.11 16.22 -2.75
CA SER A 312 9.99 17.07 -1.94
C SER A 312 10.55 18.17 -2.83
N ASP A 313 10.48 19.43 -2.37
CA ASP A 313 10.87 20.61 -3.17
C ASP A 313 12.39 20.67 -3.44
N SER A 314 13.22 19.95 -2.69
CA SER A 314 14.69 20.11 -2.66
C SER A 314 15.43 19.62 -3.91
N ASP A 315 14.84 18.73 -4.71
CA ASP A 315 15.54 18.07 -5.82
C ASP A 315 15.14 18.61 -7.21
N THR A 316 14.20 19.56 -7.25
CA THR A 316 13.68 20.16 -8.49
C THR A 316 14.54 21.29 -9.04
N GLU A 317 15.53 21.78 -8.27
CA GLU A 317 16.33 22.95 -8.67
C GLU A 317 17.40 22.69 -9.75
N SER A 318 17.63 21.45 -10.20
CA SER A 318 18.61 21.19 -11.27
C SER A 318 18.04 21.22 -12.70
N THR A 319 16.74 21.40 -12.90
CA THR A 319 16.19 21.57 -14.25
C THR A 319 14.90 22.38 -14.24
N THR A 320 14.95 23.53 -14.92
CA THR A 320 13.87 24.43 -15.33
C THR A 320 13.42 25.50 -14.34
N SER A 321 13.88 26.70 -14.66
CA SER A 321 13.44 28.01 -14.21
C SER A 321 11.95 28.30 -14.46
N ASN A 322 11.37 29.07 -13.53
CA ASN A 322 10.14 29.88 -13.60
C ASN A 322 8.79 29.18 -13.32
N SER A 323 8.42 29.16 -12.04
CA SER A 323 7.09 29.66 -11.64
C SER A 323 7.15 30.19 -10.20
N SER A 324 6.83 31.47 -10.07
CA SER A 324 6.82 32.24 -8.84
C SER A 324 5.57 31.94 -8.01
N HIS A 325 5.73 31.40 -6.80
CA HIS A 325 4.74 31.53 -5.74
C HIS A 325 5.32 32.34 -4.58
N SER A 326 4.71 33.51 -4.38
CA SER A 326 5.02 34.50 -3.36
C SER A 326 4.85 33.93 -1.96
N SER A 327 5.94 33.93 -1.20
CA SER A 327 5.96 33.75 0.25
C SER A 327 5.36 34.96 0.95
N LEU A 328 4.27 34.76 1.69
CA LEU A 328 3.76 35.75 2.65
C LEU A 328 4.39 35.45 4.02
N THR A 329 5.38 36.26 4.36
CA THR A 329 5.93 36.46 5.70
C THR A 329 4.83 37.00 6.63
N VAL A 330 4.58 36.32 7.75
CA VAL A 330 3.72 36.84 8.82
C VAL A 330 4.59 37.48 9.89
N ASP A 331 4.57 38.81 9.94
CA ASP A 331 5.12 39.59 11.03
C ASP A 331 4.20 39.55 12.26
N LEU A 332 4.86 39.49 13.42
CA LEU A 332 4.30 39.39 14.75
C LEU A 332 3.82 40.77 15.22
N ALA A 333 2.51 40.96 15.44
CA ALA A 333 2.01 42.07 16.26
C ALA A 333 0.66 41.77 16.93
N THR A 334 0.65 42.01 18.24
CA THR A 334 -0.39 41.85 19.25
C THR A 334 -1.59 42.80 19.06
N THR A 335 -2.83 42.30 19.18
CA THR A 335 -3.93 42.76 20.08
C THR A 335 -5.36 42.55 19.54
N SER A 336 -6.21 42.07 20.45
CA SER A 336 -7.68 42.20 20.54
C SER A 336 -8.59 41.54 19.48
N SER A 337 -9.37 40.56 19.94
CA SER A 337 -10.57 40.03 19.27
C SER A 337 -11.62 41.13 19.05
N PRO A 338 -12.44 40.99 17.98
CA PRO A 338 -13.83 40.62 18.25
C PRO A 338 -14.37 39.54 17.28
N LYS A 339 -15.26 38.71 17.82
CA LYS A 339 -16.13 37.78 17.10
C LYS A 339 -16.92 38.52 16.01
N LYS A 340 -16.97 37.98 14.79
CA LYS A 340 -18.13 38.07 13.89
C LYS A 340 -18.08 37.04 12.76
N ASP A 341 -19.19 36.31 12.66
CA ASP A 341 -19.85 35.78 11.47
C ASP A 341 -19.10 34.75 10.61
N MET A 342 -19.34 33.49 10.99
CA MET A 342 -19.09 32.28 10.23
C MET A 342 -20.05 32.22 9.03
N GLN A 343 -19.69 32.90 7.93
CA GLN A 343 -20.21 32.58 6.61
C GLN A 343 -19.44 31.38 6.05
N GLN A 344 -20.17 30.30 5.78
CA GLN A 344 -19.70 29.11 5.07
C GLN A 344 -19.22 29.52 3.67
N ASN A 345 -17.93 29.76 3.53
CA ASN A 345 -17.26 29.55 2.25
C ASN A 345 -16.98 28.05 2.14
N VAL A 346 -17.80 27.35 1.36
CA VAL A 346 -17.53 25.97 0.94
C VAL A 346 -16.21 26.00 0.17
N SER A 347 -15.14 25.47 0.77
CA SER A 347 -13.88 25.23 0.09
C SER A 347 -14.14 24.28 -1.07
N ASN A 348 -13.84 24.71 -2.30
CA ASN A 348 -13.83 23.85 -3.49
C ASN A 348 -12.49 23.11 -3.58
N ASP A 349 -11.98 22.58 -2.47
CA ASP A 349 -10.77 21.75 -2.50
C ASP A 349 -11.16 20.38 -3.10
N PRO A 350 -10.47 19.88 -4.14
CA PRO A 350 -10.67 18.52 -4.66
C PRO A 350 -10.69 17.44 -3.58
N GLN A 351 -9.98 17.64 -2.45
CA GLN A 351 -9.96 16.69 -1.34
C GLN A 351 -11.26 16.66 -0.50
N ASP A 352 -12.10 17.70 -0.59
CA ASP A 352 -13.39 17.76 0.11
C ASP A 352 -14.52 17.09 -0.70
N LEU A 353 -14.28 16.79 -1.98
CA LEU A 353 -15.24 16.13 -2.87
C LEU A 353 -15.06 14.61 -2.82
N ASP A 354 -15.98 13.92 -2.12
CA ASP A 354 -16.00 12.45 -2.10
C ASP A 354 -16.27 11.90 -3.52
N PRO A 355 -15.33 11.17 -4.15
CA PRO A 355 -15.48 10.64 -5.50
C PRO A 355 -16.47 9.48 -5.59
N LEU A 356 -16.83 8.84 -4.48
CA LEU A 356 -17.80 7.74 -4.43
C LEU A 356 -19.23 8.22 -4.11
N ASP A 357 -19.45 9.53 -4.04
CA ASP A 357 -20.78 10.13 -4.01
C ASP A 357 -21.26 10.41 -5.45
N SER A 358 -22.42 9.85 -5.80
CA SER A 358 -23.01 10.01 -7.13
C SER A 358 -23.31 11.48 -7.48
N ALA A 359 -23.55 12.33 -6.47
CA ALA A 359 -23.79 13.76 -6.67
C ALA A 359 -22.54 14.53 -7.13
N ASN A 360 -21.34 13.98 -6.91
CA ASN A 360 -20.07 14.63 -7.23
C ASN A 360 -19.46 14.17 -8.56
N LEU A 361 -19.96 13.09 -9.18
CA LEU A 361 -19.36 12.48 -10.38
C LEU A 361 -19.08 13.50 -11.49
N SER A 362 -20.02 14.40 -11.78
CA SER A 362 -19.89 15.41 -12.84
C SER A 362 -18.84 16.49 -12.56
N LYS A 363 -18.38 16.60 -11.31
CA LYS A 363 -17.35 17.56 -10.88
C LYS A 363 -15.94 16.96 -10.95
N LEU A 364 -15.81 15.64 -11.08
CA LEU A 364 -14.52 14.95 -11.11
C LEU A 364 -13.78 15.29 -12.41
N ARG A 365 -12.49 15.65 -12.28
CA ARG A 365 -11.61 16.03 -13.39
C ARG A 365 -10.34 15.19 -13.36
N ARG A 366 -9.69 15.05 -14.52
CA ARG A 366 -8.37 14.43 -14.62
C ARG A 366 -7.33 15.29 -13.89
N GLY A 367 -6.24 14.66 -13.45
CA GLY A 367 -5.12 15.36 -12.81
C GLY A 367 -5.32 15.79 -11.37
N HIS A 368 -6.47 15.47 -10.76
CA HIS A 368 -6.76 15.80 -9.37
C HIS A 368 -7.00 14.52 -8.59
N TRP A 369 -6.33 14.40 -7.44
CA TRP A 369 -6.56 13.31 -6.50
C TRP A 369 -7.80 13.61 -5.66
N TYR A 370 -8.84 12.80 -5.84
CA TYR A 370 -10.04 12.83 -5.01
C TYR A 370 -9.95 11.76 -3.91
N VAL A 371 -10.35 12.11 -2.69
CA VAL A 371 -10.19 11.24 -1.53
C VAL A 371 -11.54 10.74 -1.02
N HIS A 372 -11.73 9.43 -1.04
CA HIS A 372 -12.80 8.76 -0.30
C HIS A 372 -12.25 8.24 1.02
N ARG A 373 -12.90 8.56 2.15
CA ARG A 373 -12.44 8.14 3.48
C ARG A 373 -13.26 6.96 3.99
N VAL A 374 -12.60 5.95 4.54
CA VAL A 374 -13.24 4.79 5.16
C VAL A 374 -12.80 4.64 6.62
N GLU A 375 -13.75 4.34 7.51
CA GLU A 375 -13.49 4.08 8.93
C GLU A 375 -13.00 2.64 9.18
N LYS A 376 -11.94 2.25 8.46
CA LYS A 376 -11.31 0.93 8.50
C LYS A 376 -9.80 1.10 8.63
N ASN A 377 -9.11 0.07 9.12
CA ASN A 377 -7.66 -0.02 9.14
C ASN A 377 -7.09 -0.47 7.76
N HIS A 378 -5.80 -0.78 7.69
CA HIS A 378 -5.11 -1.16 6.45
C HIS A 378 -5.75 -2.29 5.64
N LEU A 379 -6.54 -3.15 6.28
CA LEU A 379 -7.23 -4.28 5.65
C LEU A 379 -8.48 -3.87 4.85
N ALA A 380 -8.81 -2.58 4.78
CA ALA A 380 -9.94 -2.07 4.01
C ALA A 380 -9.90 -2.53 2.54
N GLY A 381 -11.06 -2.91 2.00
CA GLY A 381 -11.18 -3.41 0.63
C GLY A 381 -10.59 -4.81 0.39
N THR A 382 -10.06 -5.48 1.41
CA THR A 382 -9.58 -6.86 1.31
C THR A 382 -10.66 -7.87 1.74
N HIS A 383 -10.36 -9.17 1.68
CA HIS A 383 -11.26 -10.21 2.20
C HIS A 383 -11.45 -10.17 3.72
N PHE A 384 -10.61 -9.41 4.44
CA PHE A 384 -10.71 -9.19 5.88
C PHE A 384 -11.66 -8.04 6.26
N ASP A 385 -12.16 -7.31 5.25
CA ASP A 385 -13.14 -6.23 5.40
C ASP A 385 -14.51 -6.71 4.93
N SER A 386 -15.47 -6.81 5.85
CA SER A 386 -16.82 -7.26 5.51
C SER A 386 -17.58 -6.28 4.60
N ASP A 387 -17.19 -5.00 4.59
CA ASP A 387 -17.78 -3.97 3.74
C ASP A 387 -17.09 -3.84 2.37
N SER A 388 -16.04 -4.63 2.11
CA SER A 388 -15.30 -4.61 0.85
C SER A 388 -16.20 -4.74 -0.39
N PRO A 389 -17.18 -5.67 -0.46
CA PRO A 389 -18.10 -5.74 -1.59
C PRO A 389 -18.88 -4.44 -1.84
N LYS A 390 -19.28 -3.75 -0.77
CA LYS A 390 -20.01 -2.48 -0.85
C LYS A 390 -19.09 -1.34 -1.33
N LEU A 391 -17.83 -1.32 -0.90
CA LEU A 391 -16.83 -0.38 -1.41
C LEU A 391 -16.68 -0.51 -2.94
N PHE A 392 -16.48 -1.73 -3.45
CA PHE A 392 -16.34 -1.95 -4.89
C PHE A 392 -17.63 -1.69 -5.68
N GLN A 393 -18.81 -2.02 -5.12
CA GLN A 393 -20.11 -1.67 -5.73
C GLN A 393 -20.30 -0.16 -5.89
N ARG A 394 -19.71 0.66 -5.01
CA ARG A 394 -19.70 2.13 -5.15
C ARG A 394 -18.62 2.63 -6.09
N LEU A 395 -17.47 1.94 -6.14
CA LEU A 395 -16.35 2.31 -6.99
C LEU A 395 -16.62 2.05 -8.48
N PHE A 396 -17.20 0.91 -8.85
CA PHE A 396 -17.41 0.57 -10.26
C PHE A 396 -18.26 1.58 -11.05
N PRO A 397 -19.35 2.15 -10.51
CA PRO A 397 -20.07 3.24 -11.17
C PRO A 397 -19.21 4.48 -11.43
N VAL A 398 -18.26 4.80 -10.54
CA VAL A 398 -17.30 5.90 -10.72
C VAL A 398 -16.38 5.61 -11.90
N LEU A 399 -15.86 4.38 -11.99
CA LEU A 399 -15.00 3.96 -13.10
C LEU A 399 -15.76 4.01 -14.44
N ALA A 400 -16.98 3.48 -14.48
CA ALA A 400 -17.84 3.55 -15.66
C ALA A 400 -18.13 5.01 -16.08
N HIS A 401 -18.31 5.92 -15.12
CA HIS A 401 -18.44 7.34 -15.41
C HIS A 401 -17.19 7.91 -16.10
N PHE A 402 -15.99 7.55 -15.63
CA PHE A 402 -14.73 7.98 -16.25
C PHE A 402 -14.56 7.48 -17.68
N GLU A 403 -15.04 6.27 -18.00
CA GLU A 403 -15.08 5.78 -19.38
C GLU A 403 -15.97 6.67 -20.27
N THR A 404 -17.16 7.06 -19.79
CA THR A 404 -18.06 7.95 -20.57
C THR A 404 -17.52 9.37 -20.70
N ALA A 405 -16.75 9.85 -19.72
CA ALA A 405 -16.13 11.17 -19.74
C ALA A 405 -14.86 11.22 -20.61
N ARG A 406 -14.49 10.11 -21.25
CA ARG A 406 -13.40 10.00 -22.21
C ARG A 406 -13.82 10.50 -23.59
N THR A 407 -14.23 11.76 -23.71
CA THR A 407 -14.33 12.38 -25.03
C THR A 407 -12.92 12.63 -25.58
N PHE A 408 -12.68 12.10 -26.78
CA PHE A 408 -11.41 12.08 -27.52
C PHE A 408 -10.88 13.45 -27.89
#